data_AF-A0A497NLS7-F1
#
_entry.id   AF-A0A497NLS7-F1
#
_cell.length_a   1.000
_cell.length_b   1.000
_cell.length_c   1.000
_cell.angle_alpha   90.00
_cell.angle_beta   90.00
_cell.angle_gamma   90.00
#
_symmetry.space_group_name_H-M   'P 1'
#
loop_
_entity.id
_entity.type
_entity.pdbx_description
1 polymer ?
#
loop_
_entity_poly.entity_id
_entity_poly.type
_entity_poly.pdbx_seq_one_letter_code
_entity_poly.pdbx_strand_id
1 'polypeptide(L)'
;MQRALQLRSCPECRSNELITDINSGEIVCSNCGLVIKDIILDQKPEWRAFTPEEIQRKTRTGPPTSLKRFDKGLSTTFQPYKDSHGRALPIHERLKMMRLRKWNIRARIHSSIERNLSQAMNEITRLSDKLHIPSSVEENAAFIYRKALDEGLIRGRSIKSIAAASLYAACRLTRTPRNLKEIAEVSTRRRKEISRCYRMLQRELMIKMPFDEPITYVTKIASFAGLNQKTQNIAIQILQKAKKIKVDIGKGPAGIAAAALYIASKKNGKKVTQKLLAKAADVTEVTVRNRYKGLNKSLNLASRKLA
;
A
#
# COMPACT_ATOMS: atom_id res chain seq x y z
N MET A 1 -12.41 -8.67 -25.84
CA MET A 1 -11.84 -9.54 -24.80
C MET A 1 -12.61 -10.84 -24.82
N GLN A 2 -12.06 -11.87 -25.46
CA GLN A 2 -12.65 -13.21 -25.46
C GLN A 2 -12.84 -13.64 -24.00
N ARG A 3 -14.08 -13.92 -23.61
CA ARG A 3 -14.38 -14.72 -22.44
C ARG A 3 -13.69 -16.07 -22.68
N ALA A 4 -12.51 -16.26 -22.10
CA ALA A 4 -11.97 -17.61 -21.93
C ALA A 4 -13.02 -18.34 -21.09
N LEU A 5 -13.79 -19.25 -21.71
CA LEU A 5 -14.65 -20.16 -20.99
C LEU A 5 -13.76 -20.90 -20.00
N GLN A 6 -13.90 -20.60 -18.72
CA GLN A 6 -13.42 -21.50 -17.68
C GLN A 6 -14.26 -22.76 -17.80
N LEU A 7 -13.77 -23.75 -18.53
CA LEU A 7 -14.31 -25.09 -18.53
C LEU A 7 -14.13 -25.62 -17.11
N ARG A 8 -15.24 -25.67 -16.35
CA ARG A 8 -15.23 -26.10 -14.95
C ARG A 8 -15.42 -27.61 -14.78
N SER A 9 -15.77 -28.31 -15.86
CA SER A 9 -16.09 -29.73 -15.84
C SER A 9 -15.70 -30.41 -17.15
N CYS A 10 -15.40 -31.70 -17.07
CA CYS A 10 -15.16 -32.57 -18.21
C CYS A 10 -16.46 -32.78 -19.02
N PRO A 11 -16.45 -32.69 -20.36
CA PRO A 11 -17.64 -32.92 -21.19
C PRO A 11 -18.10 -34.39 -21.18
N GLU A 12 -17.17 -35.35 -21.07
CA GLU A 12 -17.45 -36.80 -21.03
C GLU A 12 -17.99 -37.25 -19.66
N CYS A 13 -17.15 -37.22 -18.62
CA CYS A 13 -17.50 -37.79 -17.31
C CYS A 13 -18.12 -36.80 -16.32
N ARG A 14 -18.33 -35.53 -16.70
CA ARG A 14 -18.84 -34.44 -15.84
C ARG A 14 -18.07 -34.21 -14.54
N SER A 15 -16.88 -34.78 -14.40
CA SER A 15 -16.03 -34.55 -13.23
C SER A 15 -15.45 -33.13 -13.26
N ASN A 16 -15.21 -32.57 -12.07
CA ASN A 16 -14.59 -31.24 -11.90
C ASN A 16 -13.07 -31.33 -11.65
N GLU A 17 -12.52 -32.53 -11.62
CA GLU A 17 -11.11 -32.78 -11.37
C GLU A 17 -10.32 -32.69 -12.66
N LEU A 18 -9.89 -31.47 -12.98
CA LEU A 18 -9.06 -31.15 -14.14
C LEU A 18 -7.64 -30.84 -13.67
N ILE A 19 -6.67 -31.59 -14.19
CA ILE A 19 -5.24 -31.42 -13.94
C ILE A 19 -4.65 -30.63 -15.11
N THR A 20 -3.83 -29.64 -14.78
CA THR A 20 -3.06 -28.88 -15.78
C THR A 20 -1.64 -29.43 -15.80
N ASP A 21 -1.28 -30.14 -16.87
CA ASP A 21 0.10 -30.56 -17.07
C ASP A 21 0.88 -29.41 -17.71
N ILE A 22 1.84 -28.88 -16.96
CA ILE A 22 2.67 -27.74 -17.35
C ILE A 22 3.72 -28.15 -18.39
N ASN A 23 4.11 -29.43 -18.43
CA ASN A 23 5.15 -29.91 -19.34
C ASN A 23 4.62 -30.13 -20.75
N SER A 24 3.43 -30.75 -20.87
CA SER A 24 2.74 -30.90 -22.16
C SER A 24 1.93 -29.66 -22.55
N GLY A 25 1.57 -28.81 -21.59
CA GLY A 25 0.73 -27.63 -21.83
C GLY A 25 -0.74 -27.99 -22.00
N GLU A 26 -1.19 -29.09 -21.39
CA GLU A 26 -2.50 -29.69 -21.58
C GLU A 26 -3.37 -29.59 -20.32
N ILE A 27 -4.70 -29.55 -20.51
CA ILE A 27 -5.69 -29.71 -19.43
C ILE A 27 -6.31 -31.10 -19.59
N VAL A 28 -6.02 -31.98 -18.64
CA VAL A 28 -6.45 -33.38 -18.66
C VAL A 28 -7.46 -33.62 -17.55
N CYS A 29 -8.51 -34.38 -17.84
CA CYS A 29 -9.41 -34.86 -16.81
C CYS A 29 -8.76 -36.00 -16.02
N SER A 30 -8.69 -35.87 -14.69
CA SER A 30 -8.13 -36.90 -13.80
C SER A 30 -8.90 -38.23 -13.86
N ASN A 31 -10.22 -38.16 -14.07
CA ASN A 31 -11.09 -39.33 -13.97
C ASN A 31 -11.20 -40.16 -15.26
N CYS A 32 -11.21 -39.52 -16.44
CA CYS A 32 -11.38 -40.21 -17.72
C CYS A 32 -10.19 -40.03 -18.68
N GLY A 33 -9.15 -39.28 -18.30
CA GLY A 33 -7.96 -39.07 -19.13
C GLY A 33 -8.18 -38.22 -20.38
N LEU A 34 -9.38 -37.64 -20.57
CA LEU A 34 -9.67 -36.80 -21.71
C LEU A 34 -8.84 -35.52 -21.66
N VAL A 35 -8.11 -35.24 -22.74
CA VAL A 35 -7.49 -33.93 -22.97
C VAL A 35 -8.58 -32.96 -23.42
N ILE A 36 -8.87 -31.97 -22.58
CA ILE A 36 -9.89 -30.96 -22.82
C ILE A 36 -9.32 -29.79 -23.62
N LYS A 37 -8.04 -29.51 -23.41
CA LYS A 37 -7.34 -28.43 -24.08
C LYS A 37 -5.87 -28.75 -24.22
N ASP A 38 -5.39 -28.63 -25.44
CA ASP A 38 -4.10 -29.21 -25.84
C ASP A 38 -3.01 -28.12 -25.92
N ILE A 39 -3.41 -26.84 -25.95
CA ILE A 39 -2.51 -25.70 -26.06
C ILE A 39 -2.87 -24.66 -25.00
N ILE A 40 -2.11 -24.63 -23.92
CA ILE A 40 -2.10 -23.54 -22.95
C ILE A 40 -0.98 -22.57 -23.32
N LEU A 41 -1.36 -21.35 -23.68
CA LEU A 41 -0.40 -20.26 -23.84
C LEU A 41 -0.02 -19.73 -22.44
N ASP A 42 1.25 -19.90 -22.05
CA ASP A 42 1.77 -19.24 -20.85
C ASP A 42 1.94 -17.73 -21.15
N GLN A 43 1.39 -16.89 -20.29
CA GLN A 43 1.50 -15.43 -20.39
C GLN A 43 2.66 -14.88 -19.54
N LYS A 44 3.43 -15.76 -18.90
CA LYS A 44 4.64 -15.38 -18.16
C LYS A 44 5.74 -14.92 -19.11
N PRO A 45 6.73 -14.16 -18.59
CA PRO A 45 7.90 -13.80 -19.37
C PRO A 45 8.62 -15.06 -19.89
N GLU A 46 8.83 -15.13 -21.19
CA GLU A 46 9.57 -16.22 -21.86
C GLU A 46 11.04 -16.26 -21.42
N TRP A 47 11.58 -15.12 -21.00
CA TRP A 47 12.97 -15.00 -20.55
C TRP A 47 13.13 -15.41 -19.09
N ARG A 48 14.15 -16.24 -18.84
CA ARG A 48 14.65 -16.51 -17.48
C ARG A 48 15.75 -15.51 -17.15
N ALA A 49 15.45 -14.58 -16.26
CA ALA A 49 16.41 -13.60 -15.75
C ALA A 49 16.31 -13.55 -14.23
N PHE A 50 17.46 -13.54 -13.57
CA PHE A 50 17.53 -13.53 -12.10
C PHE A 50 17.99 -12.18 -11.56
N THR A 51 18.72 -11.41 -12.36
CA THR A 51 19.16 -10.07 -12.00
C THR A 51 18.34 -9.00 -12.73
N PRO A 52 18.17 -7.81 -12.13
CA PRO A 52 17.49 -6.70 -12.79
C PRO A 52 18.16 -6.27 -14.10
N GLU A 53 19.49 -6.39 -14.25
CA GLU A 53 20.15 -6.08 -15.53
C GLU A 53 19.81 -7.11 -16.62
N GLU A 54 19.77 -8.40 -16.25
CA GLU A 54 19.36 -9.45 -17.18
C GLU A 54 17.93 -9.27 -17.63
N ILE A 55 17.03 -8.91 -16.71
CA ILE A 55 15.64 -8.58 -17.01
C ILE A 55 15.63 -7.47 -18.06
N GLN A 56 16.30 -6.35 -17.81
CA GLN A 56 16.26 -5.19 -18.69
C GLN A 56 16.83 -5.48 -20.09
N ARG A 57 17.84 -6.35 -20.19
CA ARG A 57 18.45 -6.75 -21.48
C ARG A 57 17.60 -7.78 -22.24
N LYS A 58 17.01 -8.76 -21.56
CA LYS A 58 16.24 -9.85 -22.18
C LYS A 58 14.80 -9.46 -22.46
N THR A 59 14.27 -8.42 -21.81
CA THR A 59 12.91 -7.96 -22.04
C THR A 59 12.79 -7.40 -23.46
N ARG A 60 12.03 -8.08 -24.31
CA ARG A 60 11.73 -7.65 -25.69
C ARG A 60 10.79 -6.46 -25.74
N THR A 61 9.95 -6.30 -24.73
CA THR A 61 8.92 -5.26 -24.62
C THR A 61 9.33 -4.17 -23.63
N GLY A 62 8.55 -3.07 -23.60
CA GLY A 62 8.69 -2.06 -22.56
C GLY A 62 8.41 -2.58 -21.14
N PRO A 63 8.59 -1.74 -20.11
CA PRO A 63 8.28 -2.08 -18.72
C PRO A 63 6.80 -2.43 -18.54
N PRO A 64 6.43 -3.21 -17.51
CA PRO A 64 5.05 -3.53 -17.22
C PRO A 64 4.23 -2.26 -16.95
N THR A 65 2.94 -2.32 -17.27
CA THR A 65 2.03 -1.21 -16.99
C THR A 65 1.89 -1.01 -15.48
N SER A 66 2.02 0.24 -15.02
CA SER A 66 1.84 0.59 -13.60
C SER A 66 0.80 1.68 -13.42
N LEU A 67 -0.13 1.48 -12.50
CA LEU A 67 -1.21 2.42 -12.22
C LEU A 67 -0.73 3.76 -11.67
N LYS A 68 0.50 3.78 -11.12
CA LYS A 68 1.18 4.98 -10.60
C LYS A 68 1.55 5.97 -11.68
N ARG A 69 1.77 5.51 -12.91
CA ARG A 69 1.99 6.41 -14.04
C ARG A 69 0.64 6.91 -14.53
N PHE A 70 0.54 8.19 -14.90
CA PHE A 70 -0.73 8.81 -15.32
C PHE A 70 -1.34 8.13 -16.55
N ASP A 71 -0.50 7.66 -17.46
CA ASP A 71 -0.79 6.95 -18.72
C ASP A 71 -0.62 5.43 -18.61
N LYS A 72 -0.45 4.90 -17.39
CA LYS A 72 -0.14 3.50 -17.11
C LYS A 72 1.19 3.01 -17.72
N GLY A 73 2.08 3.91 -18.14
CA GLY A 73 3.40 3.58 -18.70
C GLY A 73 3.44 3.44 -20.22
N LEU A 74 2.45 3.96 -20.94
CA LEU A 74 2.40 3.94 -22.41
C LEU A 74 3.34 4.97 -23.05
N SER A 75 3.59 6.11 -22.40
CA SER A 75 4.41 7.16 -22.98
C SER A 75 5.90 6.84 -22.87
N THR A 76 6.62 7.20 -23.92
CA THR A 76 8.07 7.08 -23.98
C THR A 76 8.76 8.42 -23.76
N THR A 77 9.98 8.34 -23.24
CA THR A 77 10.91 9.46 -23.13
C THR A 77 12.18 9.12 -23.86
N PHE A 78 12.68 10.05 -24.67
CA PHE A 78 13.98 9.90 -25.32
C PHE A 78 15.01 10.84 -24.69
N GLN A 79 16.26 10.41 -24.71
CA GLN A 79 17.40 11.18 -24.22
C GLN A 79 18.01 11.99 -25.37
N PRO A 80 18.21 13.32 -25.23
CA PRO A 80 18.63 14.18 -26.35
C PRO A 80 20.16 14.29 -26.52
N TYR A 81 20.95 13.44 -25.85
CA TYR A 81 22.40 13.63 -25.69
C TYR A 81 23.26 12.61 -26.44
N LYS A 82 22.69 11.44 -26.77
CA LYS A 82 23.43 10.32 -27.33
C LYS A 82 22.67 9.69 -28.49
N ASP A 83 23.42 9.16 -29.44
CA ASP A 83 22.89 8.36 -30.55
C ASP A 83 22.57 6.93 -30.12
N SER A 84 21.96 6.16 -31.03
CA SER A 84 21.72 4.72 -30.84
C SER A 84 22.99 3.93 -30.50
N HIS A 85 24.14 4.36 -31.03
CA HIS A 85 25.46 3.78 -30.76
C HIS A 85 26.12 4.33 -29.48
N GLY A 86 25.43 5.17 -28.70
CA GLY A 86 25.93 5.74 -27.44
C GLY A 86 26.92 6.90 -27.58
N ARG A 87 27.25 7.31 -28.81
CA ARG A 87 28.10 8.48 -29.10
C ARG A 87 27.39 9.78 -28.74
N ALA A 88 28.15 10.78 -28.29
CA ALA A 88 27.57 12.08 -27.95
C ALA A 88 27.16 12.84 -29.22
N LEU A 89 25.94 13.39 -29.20
CA LEU A 89 25.42 14.20 -30.30
C LEU A 89 26.17 15.53 -30.42
N PRO A 90 26.47 16.00 -31.65
CA PRO A 90 27.01 17.33 -31.87
C PRO A 90 26.02 18.40 -31.38
N ILE A 91 26.55 19.56 -30.98
CA ILE A 91 25.79 20.62 -30.28
C ILE A 91 24.54 21.04 -31.06
N HIS A 92 24.63 21.20 -32.38
CA HIS A 92 23.51 21.60 -33.23
C HIS A 92 22.35 20.57 -33.18
N GLU A 93 22.67 19.28 -33.32
CA GLU A 93 21.67 18.22 -33.27
C GLU A 93 21.11 18.04 -31.85
N ARG A 94 21.96 18.17 -30.83
CA ARG A 94 21.52 18.18 -29.43
C ARG A 94 20.48 19.26 -29.16
N LEU A 95 20.67 20.47 -29.69
CA LEU A 95 19.69 21.56 -29.57
C LEU A 95 18.38 21.21 -30.29
N LYS A 96 18.44 20.62 -31.49
CA LYS A 96 17.25 20.12 -32.21
C LYS A 96 16.52 19.05 -31.41
N MET A 97 17.24 18.08 -30.85
CA MET A 97 16.69 17.01 -30.01
C MET A 97 16.07 17.55 -28.72
N MET A 98 16.67 18.57 -28.09
CA MET A 98 16.07 19.25 -26.95
C MET A 98 14.74 19.94 -27.31
N ARG A 99 14.67 20.60 -28.48
CA ARG A 99 13.41 21.19 -28.98
C ARG A 99 12.36 20.12 -29.20
N LEU A 100 12.69 19.00 -29.85
CA LEU A 100 11.78 17.87 -30.03
C LEU A 100 11.32 17.29 -28.69
N ARG A 101 12.20 17.17 -27.70
CA ARG A 101 11.84 16.68 -26.36
C ARG A 101 10.82 17.59 -25.69
N LYS A 102 10.98 18.91 -25.84
CA LYS A 102 10.02 19.90 -25.35
C LYS A 102 8.65 19.72 -26.01
N TRP A 103 8.61 19.52 -27.32
CA TRP A 103 7.38 19.21 -28.05
C TRP A 103 6.75 17.89 -27.60
N ASN A 104 7.54 16.83 -27.43
CA ASN A 104 7.03 15.54 -26.92
C ASN A 104 6.44 15.66 -25.50
N ILE A 105 7.09 16.39 -24.59
CA ILE A 105 6.53 16.64 -23.24
C ILE A 105 5.18 17.37 -23.32
N ARG A 106 5.08 18.37 -24.21
CA ARG A 106 3.85 19.16 -24.37
C ARG A 106 2.72 18.37 -25.04
N ALA A 107 3.06 17.54 -26.02
CA ALA A 107 2.10 16.67 -26.69
C ALA A 107 1.54 15.63 -25.72
N ARG A 108 2.36 15.00 -24.88
CA ARG A 108 1.92 13.86 -24.04
C ARG A 108 0.69 14.06 -23.15
N ILE A 109 0.33 15.28 -22.81
CA ILE A 109 -0.81 15.55 -21.93
C ILE A 109 -1.83 16.39 -22.69
N HIS A 110 -2.80 15.71 -23.29
CA HIS A 110 -3.81 16.36 -24.12
C HIS A 110 -5.10 16.62 -23.34
N SER A 111 -5.50 15.70 -22.45
CA SER A 111 -6.77 15.81 -21.73
C SER A 111 -6.63 16.50 -20.37
N SER A 112 -7.71 17.15 -19.92
CA SER A 112 -7.81 17.69 -18.56
C SER A 112 -7.72 16.58 -17.50
N ILE A 113 -8.24 15.39 -17.83
CA ILE A 113 -8.18 14.18 -17.01
C ILE A 113 -6.73 13.70 -16.84
N GLU A 114 -5.94 13.65 -17.91
CA GLU A 114 -4.52 13.30 -17.84
C GLU A 114 -3.71 14.32 -17.04
N ARG A 115 -3.98 15.63 -17.20
CA ARG A 115 -3.36 16.67 -16.36
C ARG A 115 -3.64 16.44 -14.88
N ASN A 116 -4.89 16.12 -14.56
CA ASN A 116 -5.30 15.80 -13.19
C ASN A 116 -4.58 14.57 -12.65
N LEU A 117 -4.57 13.46 -13.41
CA LEU A 117 -3.87 12.23 -13.03
C LEU A 117 -2.38 12.47 -12.85
N SER A 118 -1.72 13.22 -13.74
CA SER A 118 -0.29 13.54 -13.62
C SER A 118 0.01 14.29 -12.32
N GLN A 119 -0.80 15.31 -11.97
CA GLN A 119 -0.64 16.02 -10.70
C GLN A 119 -0.91 15.13 -9.49
N ALA A 120 -1.95 14.30 -9.56
CA ALA A 120 -2.34 13.42 -8.47
C ALA A 120 -1.29 12.34 -8.19
N MET A 121 -0.79 11.66 -9.23
CA MET A 121 0.20 10.62 -9.09
C MET A 121 1.51 11.18 -8.54
N ASN A 122 1.97 12.34 -9.03
CA ASN A 122 3.14 13.01 -8.48
C ASN A 122 2.96 13.38 -6.99
N GLU A 123 1.76 13.79 -6.57
CA GLU A 123 1.48 14.07 -5.17
C GLU A 123 1.45 12.78 -4.32
N ILE A 124 0.87 11.69 -4.82
CA ILE A 124 0.88 10.39 -4.14
C ILE A 124 2.33 9.88 -3.96
N THR A 125 3.16 9.95 -5.00
CA THR A 125 4.58 9.58 -4.93
C THR A 125 5.32 10.46 -3.92
N ARG A 126 5.16 11.79 -3.99
CA ARG A 126 5.78 12.74 -3.05
C ARG A 126 5.41 12.45 -1.58
N LEU A 127 4.15 12.15 -1.31
CA LEU A 127 3.68 11.81 0.04
C LEU A 127 4.22 10.45 0.49
N SER A 128 4.25 9.47 -0.43
CA SER A 128 4.74 8.12 -0.15
C SER A 128 6.23 8.12 0.18
N ASP A 129 7.04 8.85 -0.59
CA ASP A 129 8.48 8.98 -0.37
C ASP A 129 8.79 9.60 1.01
N LYS A 130 8.13 10.71 1.34
CA LYS A 130 8.32 11.39 2.63
C LYS A 130 7.85 10.56 3.84
N LEU A 131 6.90 9.65 3.64
CA LEU A 131 6.37 8.77 4.69
C LEU A 131 7.00 7.36 4.66
N HIS A 132 7.96 7.13 3.76
CA HIS A 132 8.59 5.84 3.50
C HIS A 132 7.56 4.71 3.33
N ILE A 133 6.56 4.96 2.49
CA ILE A 133 5.48 4.00 2.19
C ILE A 133 5.94 3.09 1.04
N PRO A 134 5.73 1.76 1.12
CA PRO A 134 6.12 0.83 0.07
C PRO A 134 5.43 1.09 -1.27
N SER A 135 6.13 0.74 -2.34
CA SER A 135 5.66 0.82 -3.73
C SER A 135 4.30 0.15 -3.95
N SER A 136 4.04 -1.01 -3.34
CA SER A 136 2.75 -1.72 -3.48
C SER A 136 1.56 -0.92 -2.94
N VAL A 137 1.75 -0.16 -1.85
CA VAL A 137 0.71 0.66 -1.23
C VAL A 137 0.42 1.89 -2.09
N GLU A 138 1.46 2.49 -2.68
CA GLU A 138 1.34 3.60 -3.62
C GLU A 138 0.51 3.20 -4.86
N GLU A 139 0.70 1.98 -5.35
CA GLU A 139 -0.04 1.43 -6.50
C GLU A 139 -1.52 1.25 -6.18
N ASN A 140 -1.83 0.77 -4.97
CA ASN A 140 -3.19 0.72 -4.44
C ASN A 140 -3.80 2.12 -4.26
N ALA A 141 -3.02 3.10 -3.82
CA ALA A 141 -3.49 4.49 -3.72
C ALA A 141 -3.84 5.06 -5.09
N ALA A 142 -3.02 4.79 -6.11
CA ALA A 142 -3.28 5.16 -7.49
C ALA A 142 -4.55 4.49 -8.04
N PHE A 143 -4.78 3.21 -7.71
CA PHE A 143 -6.01 2.50 -8.07
C PHE A 143 -7.25 3.17 -7.46
N ILE A 144 -7.24 3.47 -6.15
CA ILE A 144 -8.34 4.14 -5.47
C ILE A 144 -8.61 5.52 -6.07
N TYR A 145 -7.55 6.28 -6.38
CA TYR A 145 -7.67 7.60 -6.99
C TYR A 145 -8.32 7.53 -8.38
N ARG A 146 -7.90 6.57 -9.22
CA ARG A 146 -8.49 6.36 -10.55
C ARG A 146 -9.98 6.01 -10.45
N LYS A 147 -10.33 5.09 -9.56
CA LYS A 147 -11.74 4.75 -9.31
C LYS A 147 -12.55 5.98 -8.88
N ALA A 148 -11.99 6.84 -8.02
CA ALA A 148 -12.64 8.08 -7.63
C ALA A 148 -12.82 9.10 -8.78
N LEU A 149 -11.89 9.11 -9.73
CA LEU A 149 -11.97 9.94 -10.93
C LEU A 149 -13.06 9.47 -11.88
N ASP A 150 -13.14 8.15 -12.09
CA ASP A 150 -14.14 7.51 -12.95
C ASP A 150 -15.58 7.75 -12.42
N GLU A 151 -15.75 7.70 -11.10
CA GLU A 151 -17.01 8.02 -10.39
C GLU A 151 -17.27 9.54 -10.26
N GLY A 152 -16.42 10.40 -10.84
CA GLY A 152 -16.62 11.85 -10.83
C GLY A 152 -16.47 12.55 -9.47
N LEU A 153 -15.95 11.86 -8.45
CA LEU A 153 -15.86 12.33 -7.05
C LEU A 153 -14.85 13.48 -6.82
N ILE A 154 -14.11 13.84 -7.84
CA ILE A 154 -13.00 14.80 -7.80
C ILE A 154 -13.45 16.23 -8.08
N ARG A 155 -14.60 16.41 -8.75
CA ARG A 155 -15.11 17.72 -9.14
C ARG A 155 -15.40 18.59 -7.90
N GLY A 156 -14.94 19.84 -7.94
CA GLY A 156 -15.13 20.81 -6.84
C GLY A 156 -14.22 20.62 -5.63
N ARG A 157 -13.17 19.79 -5.73
CA ARG A 157 -12.27 19.48 -4.60
C ARG A 157 -10.81 19.59 -5.02
N SER A 158 -9.92 19.77 -4.04
CA SER A 158 -8.50 19.79 -4.34
C SER A 158 -7.98 18.38 -4.66
N ILE A 159 -7.29 18.28 -5.80
CA ILE A 159 -6.54 17.10 -6.25
C ILE A 159 -5.64 16.57 -5.13
N LYS A 160 -4.89 17.46 -4.47
CA LYS A 160 -3.97 17.10 -3.38
C LYS A 160 -4.68 16.46 -2.18
N SER A 161 -5.89 16.93 -1.86
CA SER A 161 -6.67 16.43 -0.72
C SER A 161 -7.21 15.03 -0.99
N ILE A 162 -7.62 14.75 -2.24
CA ILE A 162 -8.08 13.43 -2.66
C ILE A 162 -6.91 12.46 -2.81
N ALA A 163 -5.76 12.91 -3.33
CA ALA A 163 -4.53 12.13 -3.37
C ALA A 163 -4.10 11.67 -1.96
N ALA A 164 -4.04 12.60 -1.00
CA ALA A 164 -3.71 12.29 0.39
C ALA A 164 -4.74 11.33 1.04
N ALA A 165 -6.04 11.53 0.75
CA ALA A 165 -7.09 10.64 1.25
C ALA A 165 -7.04 9.23 0.63
N SER A 166 -6.69 9.12 -0.65
CA SER A 166 -6.52 7.85 -1.36
C SER A 166 -5.32 7.08 -0.82
N LEU A 167 -4.21 7.78 -0.54
CA LEU A 167 -3.04 7.20 0.12
C LEU A 167 -3.38 6.71 1.53
N TYR A 168 -4.13 7.48 2.32
CA TYR A 168 -4.58 7.05 3.64
C TYR A 168 -5.48 5.81 3.56
N ALA A 169 -6.41 5.76 2.59
CA ALA A 169 -7.27 4.60 2.36
C ALA A 169 -6.45 3.35 2.00
N ALA A 170 -5.46 3.48 1.11
CA ALA A 170 -4.56 2.40 0.74
C ALA A 170 -3.72 1.89 1.93
N CYS A 171 -3.24 2.81 2.78
CA CYS A 171 -2.50 2.45 3.99
C CYS A 171 -3.36 1.61 4.97
N ARG A 172 -4.64 1.97 5.12
CA ARG A 172 -5.57 1.20 5.98
C ARG A 172 -5.89 -0.16 5.38
N LEU A 173 -6.13 -0.24 4.07
CA LEU A 173 -6.40 -1.53 3.39
C LEU A 173 -5.24 -2.51 3.52
N THR A 174 -4.01 -2.02 3.34
CA THR A 174 -2.78 -2.83 3.43
C THR A 174 -2.29 -3.04 4.86
N ARG A 175 -3.03 -2.54 5.87
CA ARG A 175 -2.68 -2.60 7.30
C ARG A 175 -1.30 -1.98 7.62
N THR A 176 -0.85 -1.01 6.83
CA THR A 176 0.34 -0.22 7.15
C THR A 176 -0.06 0.94 8.07
N PRO A 177 0.37 0.96 9.34
CA PRO A 177 -0.11 1.92 10.33
C PRO A 177 0.42 3.33 10.05
N ARG A 178 -0.44 4.19 9.49
CA ARG A 178 -0.20 5.63 9.31
C ARG A 178 -1.37 6.41 9.88
N ASN A 179 -1.05 7.44 10.67
CA ASN A 179 -2.07 8.29 11.24
C ASN A 179 -2.45 9.39 10.24
N LEU A 180 -3.72 9.81 10.27
CA LEU A 180 -4.19 10.89 9.41
C LEU A 180 -3.42 12.20 9.65
N LYS A 181 -2.97 12.42 10.88
CA LYS A 181 -2.18 13.61 11.24
C LYS A 181 -0.79 13.60 10.58
N GLU A 182 -0.11 12.45 10.56
CA GLU A 182 1.18 12.28 9.88
C GLU A 182 1.08 12.61 8.39
N ILE A 183 0.01 12.13 7.72
CA ILE A 183 -0.23 12.45 6.32
C ILE A 183 -0.53 13.95 6.15
N ALA A 184 -1.28 14.55 7.06
CA ALA A 184 -1.60 15.97 7.02
C ALA A 184 -0.37 16.87 7.27
N GLU A 185 0.60 16.44 8.09
CA GLU A 185 1.86 17.17 8.34
C GLU A 185 2.74 17.21 7.09
N VAL A 186 2.73 16.14 6.30
CA VAL A 186 3.53 16.03 5.06
C VAL A 186 2.78 16.59 3.82
N SER A 187 1.46 16.66 3.92
CA SER A 187 0.58 17.26 2.91
C SER A 187 0.50 18.76 3.06
N THR A 188 0.23 19.47 1.97
CA THR A 188 -0.07 20.91 2.00
C THR A 188 -1.52 21.21 2.43
N ARG A 189 -2.25 20.21 2.94
CA ARG A 189 -3.70 20.26 3.18
C ARG A 189 -4.05 19.97 4.63
N ARG A 190 -5.11 20.62 5.12
CA ARG A 190 -5.53 20.51 6.52
C ARG A 190 -6.10 19.14 6.81
N ARG A 191 -5.82 18.59 8.01
CA ARG A 191 -6.35 17.29 8.49
C ARG A 191 -7.86 17.13 8.30
N LYS A 192 -8.64 18.18 8.57
CA LYS A 192 -10.11 18.18 8.43
C LYS A 192 -10.56 17.95 6.98
N GLU A 193 -9.85 18.52 6.02
CA GLU A 193 -10.15 18.42 4.59
C GLU A 193 -9.85 17.00 4.08
N ILE A 194 -8.70 16.45 4.45
CA ILE A 194 -8.32 15.07 4.11
C ILE A 194 -9.31 14.07 4.74
N SER A 195 -9.72 14.29 6.00
CA SER A 195 -10.74 13.48 6.68
C SER A 195 -12.09 13.49 5.97
N ARG A 196 -12.52 14.65 5.47
CA ARG A 196 -13.78 14.78 4.70
C ARG A 196 -13.68 14.03 3.37
N CYS A 197 -12.57 14.19 2.65
CA CYS A 197 -12.34 13.48 1.40
C CYS A 197 -12.28 11.96 1.61
N TYR A 198 -11.58 11.50 2.65
CA TYR A 198 -11.52 10.08 3.00
C TYR A 198 -12.89 9.48 3.30
N ARG A 199 -13.71 10.14 4.14
CA ARG A 199 -15.07 9.65 4.45
C ARG A 199 -15.96 9.55 3.22
N MET A 200 -15.83 10.51 2.30
CA MET A 200 -16.51 10.41 1.01
C MET A 200 -16.00 9.21 0.21
N LEU A 201 -14.68 9.09 -0.01
CA LEU A 201 -14.12 7.97 -0.78
C LEU A 201 -14.57 6.62 -0.22
N GLN A 202 -14.57 6.47 1.11
CA GLN A 202 -15.02 5.25 1.77
C GLN A 202 -16.50 4.93 1.46
N ARG A 203 -17.37 5.95 1.50
CA ARG A 203 -18.82 5.79 1.27
C ARG A 203 -19.13 5.51 -0.19
N GLU A 204 -18.65 6.36 -1.08
CA GLU A 204 -18.99 6.31 -2.51
C GLU A 204 -18.36 5.10 -3.20
N LEU A 205 -17.12 4.74 -2.85
CA LEU A 205 -16.44 3.59 -3.43
C LEU A 205 -16.78 2.26 -2.72
N MET A 206 -17.66 2.31 -1.71
CA MET A 206 -18.10 1.17 -0.88
C MET A 206 -16.93 0.34 -0.32
N ILE A 207 -15.85 1.03 0.09
CA ILE A 207 -14.65 0.35 0.57
C ILE A 207 -14.87 -0.12 2.01
N LYS A 208 -14.98 -1.44 2.18
CA LYS A 208 -14.99 -2.08 3.50
C LYS A 208 -13.59 -2.01 4.11
N MET A 209 -13.42 -1.09 5.05
CA MET A 209 -12.14 -0.92 5.73
C MET A 209 -11.95 -1.98 6.81
N PRO A 210 -10.75 -2.57 6.92
CA PRO A 210 -10.44 -3.46 8.04
C PRO A 210 -10.48 -2.69 9.37
N PHE A 211 -10.75 -3.42 10.45
CA PHE A 211 -10.60 -2.89 11.80
C PHE A 211 -9.11 -2.72 12.11
N ASP A 212 -8.75 -1.57 12.64
CA ASP A 212 -7.37 -1.28 13.03
C ASP A 212 -7.06 -1.99 14.35
N GLU A 213 -6.24 -3.03 14.29
CA GLU A 213 -5.85 -3.77 15.49
C GLU A 213 -4.73 -3.02 16.25
N PRO A 214 -4.78 -2.94 17.59
CA PRO A 214 -3.72 -2.33 18.38
C PRO A 214 -2.33 -2.93 18.14
N ILE A 215 -2.27 -4.21 17.75
CA ILE A 215 -1.03 -4.96 17.53
C ILE A 215 -0.20 -4.32 16.40
N THR A 216 -0.83 -3.80 15.34
CA THR A 216 -0.12 -3.23 14.19
C THR A 216 0.70 -1.99 14.56
N TYR A 217 0.28 -1.26 15.60
CA TYR A 217 0.97 -0.04 16.06
C TYR A 217 2.16 -0.32 16.98
N VAL A 218 2.29 -1.53 17.53
CA VAL A 218 3.31 -1.86 18.54
C VAL A 218 4.71 -1.65 18.00
N THR A 219 5.01 -2.19 16.83
CA THR A 219 6.35 -2.11 16.21
C THR A 219 6.77 -0.68 15.96
N LYS A 220 5.87 0.13 15.39
CA LYS A 220 6.11 1.56 15.12
C LYS A 220 6.38 2.36 16.39
N ILE A 221 5.50 2.24 17.38
CA ILE A 221 5.62 2.98 18.66
C ILE A 221 6.87 2.53 19.41
N ALA A 222 7.15 1.24 19.43
CA ALA A 222 8.34 0.68 20.09
C ALA A 222 9.63 1.14 19.43
N SER A 223 9.69 1.17 18.09
CA SER A 223 10.85 1.67 17.35
C SER A 223 11.11 3.14 17.66
N PHE A 224 10.07 3.97 17.70
CA PHE A 224 10.20 5.39 18.06
C PHE A 224 10.67 5.59 19.50
N ALA A 225 10.18 4.77 20.44
CA ALA A 225 10.54 4.83 21.85
C ALA A 225 11.84 4.06 22.20
N GLY A 226 12.53 3.49 21.21
CA GLY A 226 13.77 2.73 21.39
C GLY A 226 13.60 1.47 22.26
N LEU A 227 12.47 0.76 22.15
CA LEU A 227 12.17 -0.42 22.96
C LEU A 227 12.63 -1.72 22.29
N ASN A 228 13.28 -2.57 23.10
CA ASN A 228 13.85 -3.84 22.67
C ASN A 228 12.75 -4.84 22.29
N GLN A 229 13.09 -5.83 21.45
CA GLN A 229 12.17 -6.86 21.00
C GLN A 229 11.48 -7.62 22.14
N LYS A 230 12.18 -7.87 23.25
CA LYS A 230 11.62 -8.51 24.46
C LYS A 230 10.38 -7.74 24.98
N THR A 231 10.47 -6.42 25.08
CA THR A 231 9.37 -5.56 25.51
C THR A 231 8.22 -5.56 24.50
N GLN A 232 8.52 -5.59 23.21
CA GLN A 232 7.51 -5.67 22.15
C GLN A 232 6.71 -6.98 22.23
N ASN A 233 7.39 -8.11 22.40
CA ASN A 233 6.74 -9.42 22.51
C ASN A 233 5.80 -9.49 23.73
N ILE A 234 6.23 -8.96 24.88
CA ILE A 234 5.39 -8.88 26.08
C ILE A 234 4.16 -7.99 25.82
N ALA A 235 4.33 -6.85 25.14
CA ALA A 235 3.21 -5.97 24.80
C ALA A 235 2.20 -6.66 23.87
N ILE A 236 2.66 -7.41 22.87
CA ILE A 236 1.80 -8.20 21.98
C ILE A 236 1.00 -9.24 22.76
N GLN A 237 1.64 -9.97 23.69
CA GLN A 237 0.95 -10.93 24.55
C GLN A 237 -0.13 -10.26 25.43
N ILE A 238 0.16 -9.07 25.97
CA ILE A 238 -0.81 -8.28 26.74
C ILE A 238 -2.00 -7.90 25.87
N LEU A 239 -1.76 -7.43 24.64
CA LEU A 239 -2.81 -7.05 23.70
C LEU A 239 -3.66 -8.25 23.27
N GLN A 240 -3.06 -9.42 23.04
CA GLN A 240 -3.80 -10.64 22.73
C GLN A 240 -4.72 -11.07 23.88
N LYS A 241 -4.24 -10.98 25.13
CA LYS A 241 -5.08 -11.22 26.31
C LYS A 241 -6.20 -10.19 26.44
N ALA A 242 -5.90 -8.91 26.21
CA ALA A 242 -6.90 -7.84 26.23
C ALA A 242 -7.99 -8.03 25.17
N LYS A 243 -7.63 -8.50 23.97
CA LYS A 243 -8.55 -8.82 22.86
C LYS A 243 -9.51 -9.97 23.24
N LYS A 244 -9.03 -11.01 23.93
CA LYS A 244 -9.88 -12.10 24.42
C LYS A 244 -10.94 -11.62 25.41
N ILE A 245 -10.59 -10.65 26.26
CA ILE A 245 -11.48 -10.07 27.28
C ILE A 245 -12.29 -8.88 26.70
N LYS A 246 -12.13 -8.55 25.41
CA LYS A 246 -12.85 -7.46 24.71
C LYS A 246 -12.68 -6.07 25.35
N VAL A 247 -11.55 -5.83 26.02
CA VAL A 247 -11.27 -4.56 26.73
C VAL A 247 -10.98 -3.41 25.75
N ASP A 248 -10.65 -3.76 24.51
CA ASP A 248 -10.26 -2.88 23.41
C ASP A 248 -11.45 -2.23 22.67
N ILE A 249 -12.67 -2.73 22.86
CA ILE A 249 -13.87 -2.24 22.16
C ILE A 249 -14.13 -0.75 22.47
N GLY A 250 -14.39 0.03 21.41
CA GLY A 250 -14.73 1.46 21.50
C GLY A 250 -13.56 2.38 21.85
N LYS A 251 -12.33 1.85 21.92
CA LYS A 251 -11.13 2.61 22.30
C LYS A 251 -10.17 2.70 21.13
N GLY A 252 -9.54 3.86 20.98
CA GLY A 252 -8.55 4.07 19.91
C GLY A 252 -7.37 3.09 19.99
N PRO A 253 -7.03 2.37 18.91
CA PRO A 253 -6.06 1.28 18.93
C PRO A 253 -4.64 1.74 19.25
N ALA A 254 -4.20 2.88 18.71
CA ALA A 254 -2.88 3.46 18.99
C ALA A 254 -2.66 3.74 20.49
N GLY A 255 -3.69 4.24 21.18
CA GLY A 255 -3.63 4.52 22.61
C GLY A 255 -3.56 3.25 23.47
N ILE A 256 -4.23 2.16 23.04
CA ILE A 256 -4.13 0.85 23.71
C ILE A 256 -2.75 0.25 23.49
N ALA A 257 -2.21 0.32 22.27
CA ALA A 257 -0.87 -0.15 21.95
C ALA A 257 0.21 0.56 22.80
N ALA A 258 0.12 1.89 22.91
CA ALA A 258 1.01 2.69 23.77
C ALA A 258 0.90 2.29 25.25
N ALA A 259 -0.32 2.06 25.76
CA ALA A 259 -0.52 1.63 27.14
C ALA A 259 0.01 0.21 27.40
N ALA A 260 -0.17 -0.72 26.46
CA ALA A 260 0.39 -2.07 26.56
C ALA A 260 1.93 -2.06 26.55
N LEU A 261 2.55 -1.23 25.71
CA LEU A 261 4.00 -1.02 25.70
C LEU A 261 4.51 -0.41 27.01
N TYR A 262 3.75 0.50 27.63
CA TYR A 262 4.10 1.05 28.94
C TYR A 262 4.10 -0.04 30.04
N ILE A 263 3.08 -0.90 30.07
CA ILE A 263 3.00 -2.05 31.00
C ILE A 263 4.18 -3.00 30.77
N ALA A 264 4.44 -3.34 29.50
CA ALA A 264 5.53 -4.23 29.13
C ALA A 264 6.90 -3.66 29.51
N SER A 265 7.10 -2.35 29.35
CA SER A 265 8.34 -1.66 29.73
C SER A 265 8.57 -1.73 31.25
N LYS A 266 7.51 -1.50 32.03
CA LYS A 266 7.55 -1.62 33.50
C LYS A 266 7.89 -3.04 33.95
N LYS A 267 7.35 -4.07 33.28
CA LYS A 267 7.68 -5.49 33.56
C LYS A 267 9.12 -5.85 33.22
N ASN A 268 9.69 -5.23 32.19
CA ASN A 268 11.06 -5.51 31.73
C ASN A 268 12.12 -4.59 32.39
N GLY A 269 11.75 -3.86 33.45
CA GLY A 269 12.65 -2.94 34.17
C GLY A 269 13.08 -1.69 33.40
N LYS A 270 12.56 -1.45 32.17
CA LYS A 270 12.93 -0.29 31.35
C LYS A 270 12.03 0.90 31.69
N LYS A 271 12.63 1.98 32.19
CA LYS A 271 11.90 3.22 32.52
C LYS A 271 11.60 3.99 31.24
N VAL A 272 10.32 4.05 30.87
CA VAL A 272 9.80 4.81 29.72
C VAL A 272 8.71 5.73 30.22
N THR A 273 8.69 6.98 29.78
CA THR A 273 7.66 7.94 30.21
C THR A 273 6.38 7.78 29.40
N GLN A 274 5.23 8.01 30.05
CA GLN A 274 3.93 8.03 29.35
C GLN A 274 3.90 9.12 28.26
N LYS A 275 4.57 10.26 28.50
CA LYS A 275 4.73 11.35 27.54
C LYS A 275 5.43 10.92 26.25
N LEU A 276 6.51 10.13 26.35
CA LEU A 276 7.22 9.62 25.17
C LEU A 276 6.34 8.69 24.33
N LEU A 277 5.67 7.73 24.98
CA LEU A 277 4.78 6.80 24.29
C LEU A 277 3.53 7.48 23.71
N ALA A 278 3.02 8.51 24.39
CA ALA A 278 1.93 9.33 23.89
C ALA A 278 2.34 10.09 22.62
N LYS A 279 3.54 10.69 22.61
CA LYS A 279 4.11 11.34 21.42
C LYS A 279 4.30 10.34 20.28
N ALA A 280 4.84 9.16 20.56
CA ALA A 280 5.07 8.10 19.58
C ALA A 280 3.79 7.56 18.94
N ALA A 281 2.69 7.52 19.69
CA ALA A 281 1.38 7.07 19.23
C ALA A 281 0.49 8.20 18.69
N ASP A 282 0.97 9.46 18.75
CA ASP A 282 0.23 10.67 18.40
C ASP A 282 -1.12 10.79 19.15
N VAL A 283 -1.07 10.53 20.46
CA VAL A 283 -2.21 10.65 21.39
C VAL A 283 -1.83 11.53 22.58
N THR A 284 -2.81 11.94 23.36
CA THR A 284 -2.55 12.69 24.60
C THR A 284 -2.04 11.76 25.70
N GLU A 285 -1.21 12.29 26.60
CA GLU A 285 -0.70 11.55 27.76
C GLU A 285 -1.84 11.01 28.65
N VAL A 286 -2.88 11.82 28.83
CA VAL A 286 -4.09 11.43 29.58
C VAL A 286 -4.76 10.21 28.95
N THR A 287 -4.77 10.08 27.62
CA THR A 287 -5.29 8.90 26.92
C THR A 287 -4.48 7.66 27.30
N VAL A 288 -3.15 7.72 27.23
CA VAL A 288 -2.28 6.59 27.60
C VAL A 288 -2.50 6.20 29.06
N ARG A 289 -2.58 7.18 29.97
CA ARG A 289 -2.84 6.96 31.40
C ARG A 289 -4.18 6.26 31.66
N ASN A 290 -5.24 6.72 31.01
CA ASN A 290 -6.57 6.13 31.15
C ASN A 290 -6.64 4.71 30.57
N ARG A 291 -5.99 4.47 29.42
CA ARG A 291 -5.90 3.12 28.83
C ARG A 291 -5.06 2.18 29.67
N TYR A 292 -3.97 2.66 30.26
CA TYR A 292 -3.15 1.91 31.23
C TYR A 292 -3.98 1.47 32.43
N LYS A 293 -4.70 2.40 33.09
CA LYS A 293 -5.56 2.08 34.24
C LYS A 293 -6.61 1.02 33.88
N GLY A 294 -7.25 1.17 32.71
CA GLY A 294 -8.23 0.21 32.20
C GLY A 294 -7.65 -1.18 31.98
N LEU A 295 -6.52 -1.29 31.28
CA LEU A 295 -5.84 -2.56 31.02
C LEU A 295 -5.34 -3.21 32.32
N ASN A 296 -4.81 -2.43 33.26
CA ASN A 296 -4.30 -2.94 34.53
C ASN A 296 -5.42 -3.53 35.39
N LYS A 297 -6.58 -2.87 35.44
CA LYS A 297 -7.77 -3.34 36.15
C LYS A 297 -8.35 -4.61 35.52
N SER A 298 -8.47 -4.66 34.20
CA SER A 298 -9.08 -5.79 33.50
C SER A 298 -8.20 -7.04 33.46
N LEU A 299 -6.87 -6.87 33.48
CA LEU A 299 -5.92 -7.98 33.41
C LEU A 299 -5.42 -8.42 34.79
N ASN A 300 -5.95 -7.86 35.89
CA ASN A 300 -5.52 -8.13 37.27
C ASN A 300 -3.99 -8.10 37.45
N LEU A 301 -3.32 -7.19 36.74
CA LEU A 301 -1.85 -7.11 36.77
C LEU A 301 -1.31 -6.48 38.06
N ALA A 302 -2.19 -5.99 38.94
CA ALA A 302 -1.85 -5.44 40.25
C ALA A 302 -1.72 -6.50 41.36
N SER A 303 -2.24 -7.73 41.18
CA SER A 303 -2.23 -8.76 42.22
C SER A 303 -1.07 -9.76 42.15
N ARG A 304 -0.28 -9.76 41.06
CA ARG A 304 1.03 -10.44 41.04
C ARG A 304 2.10 -9.40 41.32
N LYS A 305 2.39 -9.18 42.61
CA LYS A 305 3.66 -8.56 43.02
C LYS A 305 4.77 -9.26 42.24
N LEU A 306 5.60 -8.45 41.59
CA LEU A 306 6.88 -8.88 41.06
C LEU A 306 7.68 -9.38 42.28
N ALA A 307 7.70 -10.69 42.45
CA ALA A 307 8.75 -11.39 43.17
C ALA A 307 9.92 -11.59 42.20
#